data_AF-A0A813A1F1-F1
#
_entry.id   AF-A0A813A1F1-F1
#
_cell.length_a   1.000
_cell.length_b   1.000
_cell.length_c   1.000
_cell.angle_alpha   90.00
_cell.angle_beta   90.00
_cell.angle_gamma   90.00
#
_symmetry.space_group_name_H-M   'P 1'
#
loop_
_entity.id
_entity.type
_entity.pdbx_description
1 polymer ?
#
loop_
_entity_poly.entity_id
_entity_poly.type
_entity_poly.pdbx_seq_one_letter_code
_entity_poly.pdbx_strand_id
1 'polypeptide(L)'
;MGCIFTEINGGPLPYEGINTLAELTRAMLVNRRRVPGLGEMSVTFCAVISGCYQFDGRFRPSARQVYDQLREAKKKLKADGILDKEVQQD
;
A
#
# COMPACT_ATOMS: atom_id res chain seq x y z
N MET A 1 -1.44 -7.61 -3.78
CA MET A 1 -0.36 -6.62 -3.72
C MET A 1 -0.54 -5.64 -2.57
N GLY A 2 -1.63 -4.86 -2.52
CA GLY A 2 -1.87 -3.89 -1.44
C GLY A 2 -1.66 -4.47 -0.03
N CYS A 3 -2.36 -5.57 0.31
CA CYS A 3 -2.23 -6.21 1.63
C CYS A 3 -0.80 -6.66 1.95
N ILE A 4 -0.08 -7.20 0.96
CA ILE A 4 1.32 -7.64 1.12
C ILE A 4 2.22 -6.45 1.46
N PHE A 5 2.07 -5.32 0.78
CA PHE A 5 2.85 -4.13 1.10
C PHE A 5 2.51 -3.58 2.48
N THR A 6 1.24 -3.58 2.86
CA THR A 6 0.81 -3.19 4.21
C THR A 6 1.45 -4.09 5.27
N GLU A 7 1.46 -5.40 5.06
CA GLU A 7 2.05 -6.39 5.97
C GLU A 7 3.56 -6.23 6.11
N ILE A 8 4.29 -6.08 5.00
CA ILE A 8 5.76 -5.87 5.01
C ILE A 8 6.15 -4.64 5.83
N ASN A 9 5.33 -3.58 5.78
CA ASN A 9 5.61 -2.32 6.47
C ASN A 9 4.93 -2.24 7.84
N GLY A 10 4.47 -3.36 8.41
CA GLY A 10 3.88 -3.43 9.75
C GLY A 10 2.55 -2.70 9.89
N GLY A 11 1.87 -2.40 8.79
CA GLY A 11 0.57 -1.75 8.81
C GLY A 11 -0.56 -2.71 9.14
N PRO A 12 -1.69 -2.21 9.69
CA PRO A 12 -2.85 -3.03 9.99
C PRO A 12 -3.50 -3.58 8.71
N LEU A 13 -3.79 -4.88 8.69
CA LEU A 13 -4.42 -5.50 7.52
C LEU A 13 -5.86 -4.97 7.34
N PRO A 14 -6.27 -4.68 6.10
CA PRO A 14 -7.66 -4.36 5.84
C PRO A 14 -8.53 -5.55 6.25
N TYR A 15 -9.57 -5.27 7.04
CA TYR A 15 -10.56 -6.24 7.52
C TYR A 15 -10.05 -7.25 8.55
N GLU A 16 -8.94 -6.95 9.23
CA GLU A 16 -8.52 -7.71 10.40
C GLU A 16 -9.68 -7.88 11.41
N GLY A 17 -9.81 -9.08 11.96
CA GLY A 17 -10.89 -9.48 12.88
C GLY A 17 -12.20 -9.91 12.22
N ILE A 18 -12.33 -9.84 10.88
CA ILE A 18 -13.49 -10.39 10.16
C ILE A 18 -13.23 -11.86 9.81
N ASN A 19 -14.09 -12.75 10.31
CA ASN A 19 -13.89 -14.21 10.21
C ASN A 19 -14.87 -14.89 9.25
N THR A 20 -15.80 -14.16 8.65
CA THR A 20 -16.78 -14.74 7.71
C THR A 20 -16.84 -13.97 6.39
N LEU A 21 -17.14 -14.70 5.31
CA LEU A 21 -17.31 -14.11 3.99
C LEU A 21 -18.50 -13.11 3.93
N ALA A 22 -19.56 -13.39 4.69
CA ALA A 22 -20.73 -12.52 4.76
C ALA A 22 -20.40 -11.16 5.41
N GLU A 23 -19.60 -11.16 6.47
CA GLU A 23 -19.12 -9.94 7.11
C GLU A 23 -18.13 -9.19 6.21
N LEU A 24 -17.23 -9.91 5.54
CA LEU A 24 -16.28 -9.31 4.61
C LEU A 24 -16.98 -8.61 3.45
N THR A 25 -17.93 -9.29 2.80
CA THR A 25 -18.70 -8.72 1.70
C THR A 25 -19.52 -7.52 2.15
N ARG A 26 -20.14 -7.56 3.34
CA ARG A 26 -20.84 -6.41 3.91
C ARG A 26 -19.89 -5.24 4.19
N ALA A 27 -18.72 -5.50 4.77
CA ALA A 27 -17.73 -4.48 5.06
C ALA A 27 -17.16 -3.82 3.79
N MET A 28 -16.96 -4.60 2.73
CA MET A 28 -16.44 -4.12 1.44
C MET A 28 -17.49 -3.40 0.60
N LEU A 29 -18.67 -4.00 0.42
CA LEU A 29 -19.68 -3.55 -0.54
C LEU A 29 -20.65 -2.51 0.04
N VAL A 30 -21.03 -2.68 1.31
CA VAL A 30 -22.03 -1.82 1.95
C VAL A 30 -21.34 -0.71 2.73
N ASN A 31 -20.43 -1.08 3.63
CA ASN A 31 -19.77 -0.11 4.51
C ASN A 31 -18.65 0.67 3.79
N ARG A 32 -18.23 0.19 2.60
CA ARG A 32 -17.10 0.74 1.82
C ARG A 32 -15.90 1.04 2.70
N ARG A 33 -15.64 0.16 3.68
CA ARG A 33 -14.63 0.39 4.72
C ARG A 33 -13.30 0.59 4.02
N ARG A 34 -12.71 1.77 4.22
CA ARG A 34 -11.42 2.13 3.68
C ARG A 34 -10.34 1.29 4.36
N VAL A 35 -9.30 0.98 3.59
CA VAL A 35 -8.10 0.37 4.16
C VAL A 35 -7.49 1.35 5.16
N PRO A 36 -7.17 0.89 6.38
CA PRO A 36 -6.52 1.74 7.36
C PRO A 36 -5.23 2.33 6.79
N GLY A 37 -4.95 3.58 7.15
CA GLY A 37 -3.83 4.34 6.61
C GLY A 37 -2.51 3.60 6.80
N LEU A 38 -1.66 3.70 5.79
CA LEU A 38 -0.33 3.10 5.71
C LEU A 38 0.67 3.85 6.63
N GLY A 39 0.37 3.99 7.93
CA GLY A 39 1.27 4.48 8.98
C GLY A 39 2.31 5.56 8.60
N GLU A 40 3.52 5.43 9.12
CA GLU A 40 4.69 6.30 8.87
C GLU A 40 5.34 6.07 7.49
N MET A 41 4.67 5.41 6.55
CA MET A 41 5.27 5.23 5.20
C MET A 41 5.38 6.57 4.48
N SER A 42 6.45 6.70 3.69
CA SER A 42 6.64 7.88 2.83
C SER A 42 5.39 8.09 1.95
N VAL A 43 5.00 9.37 1.79
CA VAL A 43 3.81 9.77 1.02
C VAL A 43 3.83 9.15 -0.40
N THR A 44 5.02 9.01 -0.99
CA THR A 44 5.22 8.40 -2.30
C THR A 44 4.87 6.91 -2.30
N PHE A 45 5.28 6.15 -1.29
CA PHE A 45 4.89 4.74 -1.15
C PHE A 45 3.40 4.59 -0.87
N CYS A 46 2.85 5.43 0.00
CA CYS A 46 1.42 5.45 0.32
C CYS A 46 0.55 5.64 -0.92
N ALA A 47 0.95 6.52 -1.83
CA ALA A 47 0.22 6.77 -3.07
C ALA A 47 0.16 5.52 -3.97
N VAL A 48 1.29 4.82 -4.14
CA VAL A 48 1.37 3.59 -4.96
C VAL A 48 0.53 2.47 -4.36
N ILE A 49 0.66 2.24 -3.06
CA ILE A 49 -0.04 1.15 -2.37
C ILE A 49 -1.55 1.42 -2.30
N SER A 50 -1.97 2.68 -2.11
CA SER A 50 -3.39 3.07 -2.10
C SER A 50 -4.10 2.72 -3.41
N GLY A 51 -3.41 2.83 -4.55
CA GLY A 51 -3.93 2.41 -5.85
C GLY A 51 -4.27 0.91 -5.92
N CYS A 52 -3.58 0.06 -5.16
CA CYS A 52 -3.87 -1.37 -5.09
C CYS A 52 -5.20 -1.70 -4.38
N TYR A 53 -5.75 -0.74 -3.64
CA TYR A 53 -6.98 -0.88 -2.86
C TYR A 53 -8.22 -0.29 -3.54
N GLN A 54 -8.11 0.09 -4.82
CA GLN A 54 -9.27 0.55 -5.59
C GLN A 54 -10.36 -0.53 -5.61
N PHE A 55 -11.60 -0.13 -5.32
CA PHE A 55 -12.71 -1.07 -5.25
C PHE A 55 -12.94 -1.76 -6.60
N ASP A 56 -13.10 -0.96 -7.66
CA ASP A 56 -13.22 -1.44 -9.03
C ASP A 56 -11.87 -1.96 -9.54
N GLY A 57 -11.85 -3.22 -9.93
CA GLY A 57 -10.65 -3.92 -10.38
C GLY A 57 -9.97 -3.28 -11.59
N ARG A 58 -10.72 -2.54 -12.43
CA ARG A 58 -10.19 -1.88 -13.64
C ARG A 58 -9.28 -0.70 -13.32
N PHE A 59 -9.44 -0.09 -12.14
CA PHE A 59 -8.60 1.02 -11.68
C PHE A 59 -7.43 0.54 -10.82
N ARG A 60 -7.34 -0.76 -10.51
CA ARG A 60 -6.18 -1.31 -9.80
C ARG A 60 -4.99 -1.36 -10.76
N PRO A 61 -3.79 -0.91 -10.34
CA PRO A 61 -2.61 -1.02 -11.17
C PRO A 61 -2.22 -2.50 -11.33
N SER A 62 -1.76 -2.85 -12.53
CA SER A 62 -1.07 -4.11 -12.78
C SER A 62 0.25 -4.19 -12.02
N ALA A 63 0.76 -5.40 -11.80
CA ALA A 63 2.06 -5.60 -11.15
C ALA A 63 3.20 -4.83 -11.84
N ARG A 64 3.18 -4.75 -13.18
CA ARG A 64 4.14 -3.95 -13.96
C ARG A 64 4.04 -2.46 -13.65
N GLN A 65 2.83 -1.91 -13.62
CA GLN A 65 2.62 -0.50 -13.29
C GLN A 65 3.06 -0.19 -11.85
N VAL A 66 2.79 -1.08 -10.90
CA VAL A 66 3.29 -0.94 -9.51
C VAL A 66 4.82 -0.92 -9.48
N TYR A 67 5.48 -1.84 -10.18
CA TYR A 67 6.94 -1.88 -10.26
C TYR A 67 7.51 -0.58 -10.85
N ASP A 68 6.96 -0.11 -11.97
CA ASP A 68 7.41 1.12 -12.63
C ASP A 68 7.24 2.33 -11.69
N GLN A 69 6.12 2.43 -10.97
CA GLN A 69 5.89 3.49 -9.99
C GLN A 69 6.89 3.46 -8.83
N LEU A 70 7.18 2.27 -8.28
CA LEU A 70 8.16 2.09 -7.21
C LEU A 70 9.58 2.42 -7.68
N ARG A 71 9.93 2.04 -8.92
CA ARG A 71 11.23 2.35 -9.52
C ARG A 71 11.42 3.86 -9.67
N GLU A 72 10.41 4.58 -10.14
CA GLU A 72 10.48 6.04 -10.26
C GLU A 72 10.48 6.72 -8.88
N ALA A 73 9.73 6.21 -7.91
CA ALA A 73 9.77 6.67 -6.52
C ALA A 73 11.19 6.54 -5.93
N LYS A 74 11.83 5.38 -6.13
CA LYS A 74 13.21 5.13 -5.68
C LYS A 74 14.21 6.11 -6.32
N LYS A 75 14.08 6.40 -7.62
CA LYS A 75 14.94 7.38 -8.30
C LYS A 75 14.79 8.78 -7.70
N LYS A 76 13.56 9.22 -7.42
CA LYS A 76 13.29 10.52 -6.79
C LYS A 76 13.93 10.61 -5.40
N LEU A 77 13.66 9.61 -4.55
CA LEU A 77 14.26 9.55 -3.21
C LEU A 77 15.80 9.54 -3.22
N LYS A 78 16.42 8.97 -4.26
CA LYS A 78 17.87 9.02 -4.46
C LYS A 78 18.34 10.41 -4.89
N ALA A 79 17.64 11.05 -5.83
CA ALA A 79 17.94 12.42 -6.25
C ALA A 79 17.78 13.43 -5.09
N ASP A 80 16.83 13.19 -4.20
CA ASP A 80 16.58 14.01 -3.00
C ASP A 80 17.58 13.72 -1.86
N GLY A 81 18.52 12.77 -2.05
CA GLY A 81 19.55 12.43 -1.07
C GLY A 81 19.02 11.75 0.21
N ILE A 82 17.81 11.19 0.15
CA ILE A 82 17.15 10.52 1.29
C ILE A 82 17.67 9.07 1.41
N LEU A 83 17.79 8.37 0.28
CA LEU A 83 18.19 6.95 0.25
C LEU A 83 19.67 6.70 0.58
N ASP A 84 20.56 7.68 0.39
CA ASP A 84 22.00 7.49 0.59
C ASP A 84 22.42 7.63 2.07
N LYS A 85 21.48 7.92 2.99
CA LYS A 85 21.76 8.15 4.42
C LYS A 85 21.63 6.91 5.32
N GLU A 86 21.11 5.78 4.81
CA GLU A 86 20.76 4.61 5.65
C GLU A 86 21.75 3.43 5.58
N VAL A 87 23.01 3.65 5.16
CA VAL A 87 24.07 2.61 5.26
C VAL A 87 25.13 2.96 6.31
N GLN A 88 24.73 3.67 7.36
CA GLN A 88 25.47 3.76 8.62
C GLN A 88 24.50 3.49 9.76
N GLN A 89 24.24 2.21 10.01
CA GLN A 89 23.76 1.74 11.31
C GLN A 89 24.82 0.78 11.84
N ASP A 90 25.36 1.10 13.02
CA ASP A 90 26.38 0.37 13.78
C ASP A 90 25.97 -1.08 14.11
#